data_AF-A0A520XVZ5-F1
#
_entry.id   AF-A0A520XVZ5-F1
#
_cell.length_a   1.000
_cell.length_b   1.000
_cell.length_c   1.000
_cell.angle_alpha   90.00
_cell.angle_beta   90.00
_cell.angle_gamma   90.00
#
_symmetry.space_group_name_H-M   'P 1'
#
loop_
_entity.id
_entity.type
_entity.pdbx_description
1 polymer ?
#
loop_
_entity_poly.entity_id
_entity_poly.type
_entity_poly.pdbx_seq_one_letter_code
_entity_poly.pdbx_strand_id
1 'polypeptide(L)'
;MQLFIGLSCLRAFTEKIASEDWWTGATIDQFLVEHNGMPLQWYQLFIDSVVAPNTSTVATVVLVAQLFAAVTLLSGRSVAEGLTVGMFLNLSFLTAGAASPSAFYLLAQGAVGLWLAHRHLHRPAVRLKLEVATAAGSGLRYRRPLRFARSLLPT
;
A
#
# COMPACT_ATOMS: atom_id res chain seq x y z
N MET A 1 6.52 1.89 -11.21
CA MET A 1 6.47 0.84 -10.18
C MET A 1 5.05 0.38 -9.87
N GLN A 2 4.10 1.27 -9.57
CA GLN A 2 2.70 0.86 -9.32
C GLN A 2 2.08 0.02 -10.46
N LEU A 3 2.20 0.47 -11.72
CA LEU A 3 1.71 -0.28 -12.88
C LEU A 3 2.37 -1.65 -13.00
N PHE A 4 3.67 -1.74 -12.74
CA PHE A 4 4.41 -3.00 -12.78
C PHE A 4 3.88 -4.01 -11.73
N ILE A 5 3.65 -3.55 -10.49
CA ILE A 5 3.06 -4.38 -9.42
C ILE A 5 1.61 -4.76 -9.75
N GLY A 6 0.82 -3.82 -10.27
CA GLY A 6 -0.56 -4.09 -10.67
C GLY A 6 -0.65 -5.13 -11.80
N LEU A 7 0.21 -5.01 -12.82
CA LEU A 7 0.29 -5.96 -13.93
C LEU A 7 0.82 -7.32 -13.48
N SER A 8 1.78 -7.37 -12.56
CA SER A 8 2.27 -8.65 -12.03
C SER A 8 1.19 -9.39 -11.23
N CYS A 9 0.38 -8.66 -10.43
CA CYS A 9 -0.80 -9.20 -9.78
C CYS A 9 -1.84 -9.71 -10.80
N LEU A 10 -2.11 -8.93 -11.86
CA LEU A 10 -3.06 -9.32 -12.89
C LEU A 10 -2.61 -10.59 -13.64
N ARG A 11 -1.33 -10.68 -14.01
CA ARG A 11 -0.75 -11.87 -14.64
C ARG A 11 -0.90 -13.11 -13.74
N ALA A 12 -0.55 -12.97 -12.47
CA ALA A 12 -0.65 -14.07 -11.52
C ALA A 12 -2.12 -14.49 -11.26
N PHE A 13 -3.07 -13.55 -11.33
CA PHE A 13 -4.50 -13.85 -11.33
C PHE A 13 -4.90 -14.66 -12.58
N THR A 14 -4.46 -14.23 -13.78
CA THR A 14 -4.78 -14.93 -15.04
C THR A 14 -4.20 -16.34 -15.10
N GLU A 15 -3.05 -16.58 -14.47
CA GLU A 15 -2.46 -17.91 -14.36
C GLU A 15 -3.27 -18.83 -13.45
N LYS A 16 -3.75 -18.30 -12.31
CA LYS A 16 -4.55 -19.07 -11.34
C LYS A 16 -5.95 -19.40 -11.85
N ILE A 17 -6.64 -18.45 -12.49
CA ILE A 17 -7.98 -18.68 -13.02
C ILE A 17 -8.00 -19.75 -14.12
N ALA A 18 -6.91 -19.87 -14.89
CA ALA A 18 -6.76 -20.83 -15.97
C ALA A 18 -6.30 -22.23 -15.50
N SER A 19 -5.90 -22.39 -14.23
CA SER A 19 -5.42 -23.65 -13.66
C SER A 19 -6.54 -24.37 -12.91
N GLU A 20 -6.91 -25.58 -13.36
CA GLU A 20 -7.88 -26.42 -12.65
C GLU A 20 -7.39 -26.79 -11.24
N ASP A 21 -6.09 -27.08 -11.10
CA ASP A 21 -5.44 -27.43 -9.82
C ASP A 21 -5.48 -26.31 -8.79
N TRP A 22 -5.61 -25.05 -9.23
CA TRP A 22 -5.80 -23.93 -8.32
C TRP A 22 -7.16 -24.00 -7.62
N TRP A 23 -8.22 -24.31 -8.36
CA TRP A 23 -9.59 -24.34 -7.85
C TRP A 23 -9.85 -25.51 -6.90
N THR A 24 -9.23 -26.66 -7.17
CA THR A 24 -9.30 -27.83 -6.28
C THR A 24 -8.50 -27.64 -4.99
N GLY A 25 -7.58 -26.66 -4.96
CA GLY A 25 -6.65 -26.45 -3.85
C GLY A 25 -5.39 -27.30 -3.94
N ALA A 26 -5.28 -28.19 -4.94
CA ALA A 26 -4.14 -29.09 -5.12
C ALA A 26 -2.80 -28.35 -5.23
N THR A 27 -2.78 -27.18 -5.88
CA THR A 27 -1.58 -26.33 -5.93
C THR A 27 -1.15 -25.86 -4.53
N ILE A 28 -2.11 -25.54 -3.65
CA ILE A 28 -1.81 -25.11 -2.28
C ILE A 28 -1.34 -26.31 -1.45
N ASP A 29 -1.98 -27.47 -1.59
CA ASP A 29 -1.52 -28.70 -0.92
C ASP A 29 -0.09 -29.05 -1.32
N GLN A 30 0.21 -29.04 -2.62
CA GLN A 30 1.56 -29.27 -3.13
C GLN A 30 2.55 -28.22 -2.59
N PHE A 31 2.15 -26.96 -2.54
CA PHE A 31 2.96 -25.88 -1.97
C PHE A 31 3.29 -26.14 -0.50
N LEU A 32 2.32 -26.57 0.31
CA LEU A 32 2.52 -26.89 1.73
C LEU A 32 3.44 -28.10 1.93
N VAL A 33 3.36 -29.10 1.04
CA VAL A 33 4.26 -30.25 1.06
C VAL A 33 5.69 -29.85 0.70
N GLU A 34 5.87 -29.05 -0.36
CA GLU A 34 7.17 -28.59 -0.84
C GLU A 34 7.90 -27.75 0.22
N HIS A 35 7.16 -26.94 0.97
CA HIS A 35 7.71 -26.04 1.98
C HIS A 35 7.60 -26.60 3.40
N ASN A 36 7.36 -27.89 3.58
CA ASN A 36 7.23 -28.48 4.91
C ASN A 36 8.49 -28.22 5.77
N GLY A 37 8.30 -27.79 7.02
CA GLY A 37 9.38 -27.49 7.96
C GLY A 37 10.11 -26.16 7.72
N MET A 38 9.71 -25.40 6.70
CA MET A 38 10.20 -24.04 6.44
C MET A 38 9.35 -22.89 7.05
N PRO A 39 8.05 -23.06 7.41
CA PRO A 39 7.28 -21.97 7.96
C PRO A 39 7.81 -21.51 9.33
N LEU A 40 7.51 -20.26 9.68
CA LEU A 40 7.72 -19.80 11.05
C LEU A 40 6.85 -20.63 12.01
N GLN A 41 7.38 -20.95 13.20
CA GLN A 41 6.71 -21.86 14.13
C GLN A 41 5.28 -21.44 14.50
N TRP A 42 5.03 -20.13 14.68
CA TRP A 42 3.69 -19.60 14.96
C TRP A 42 2.77 -19.62 13.73
N TYR A 43 3.33 -19.59 12.53
CA TYR A 43 2.59 -19.65 11.27
C TYR A 43 2.21 -21.09 10.92
N GLN A 44 3.00 -22.07 11.36
CA GLN A 44 2.67 -23.49 11.24
C GLN A 44 1.30 -23.80 11.87
N LEU A 45 1.00 -23.24 13.05
CA LEU A 45 -0.30 -23.40 13.69
C LEU A 45 -1.46 -22.91 12.82
N PHE A 46 -1.26 -21.78 12.12
CA PHE A 46 -2.25 -21.25 11.19
C PHE A 46 -2.40 -22.13 9.95
N ILE A 47 -1.29 -22.64 9.41
CA ILE A 47 -1.31 -23.59 8.29
C ILE A 47 -2.12 -24.83 8.67
N ASP A 48 -1.80 -25.47 9.80
CA ASP A 48 -2.40 -26.74 10.20
C ASP A 48 -3.88 -26.58 10.58
N SER A 49 -4.25 -25.45 11.19
CA SER A 49 -5.62 -25.24 11.70
C SER A 49 -6.56 -24.59 10.69
N VAL A 50 -6.03 -23.80 9.74
CA VAL A 50 -6.84 -22.97 8.84
C VAL A 50 -6.57 -23.30 7.38
N VAL A 51 -5.32 -23.29 6.94
CA VAL A 51 -4.99 -23.38 5.51
C VAL A 51 -5.16 -24.80 4.98
N ALA A 52 -4.47 -25.77 5.58
CA ALA A 52 -4.48 -27.17 5.16
C ALA A 52 -5.89 -27.79 5.12
N PRO A 53 -6.78 -27.60 6.11
CA PRO A 53 -8.14 -28.14 6.02
C PRO A 53 -9.05 -27.40 5.04
N ASN A 54 -8.67 -26.20 4.56
CA ASN A 54 -9.54 -25.34 3.74
C ASN A 54 -8.85 -24.85 2.46
N THR A 55 -7.99 -25.66 1.82
CA THR A 55 -7.15 -25.21 0.70
C THR A 55 -7.94 -24.59 -0.46
N SER A 56 -9.06 -25.17 -0.88
CA SER A 56 -9.91 -24.59 -1.94
C SER A 56 -10.50 -23.22 -1.54
N THR A 57 -10.92 -23.06 -0.28
CA THR A 57 -11.38 -21.76 0.24
C THR A 57 -10.25 -20.74 0.25
N VAL A 58 -9.06 -21.12 0.72
CA VAL A 58 -7.89 -20.24 0.70
C VAL A 58 -7.50 -19.86 -0.73
N ALA A 59 -7.54 -20.80 -1.68
CA ALA A 59 -7.27 -20.54 -3.09
C ALA A 59 -8.19 -19.46 -3.66
N THR A 60 -9.48 -19.53 -3.32
CA THR A 60 -10.47 -18.53 -3.71
C THR A 60 -10.18 -17.17 -3.08
N VAL A 61 -9.88 -17.12 -1.78
CA VAL A 61 -9.53 -15.88 -1.07
C VAL A 61 -8.29 -15.22 -1.67
N VAL A 62 -7.23 -15.99 -1.94
CA VAL A 62 -6.01 -15.49 -2.57
C VAL A 62 -6.30 -14.92 -3.96
N LEU A 63 -7.12 -15.60 -4.75
CA LEU A 63 -7.50 -15.16 -6.10
C LEU A 63 -8.28 -13.84 -6.06
N VAL A 64 -9.25 -13.71 -5.16
CA VAL A 64 -10.03 -12.47 -4.98
C VAL A 64 -9.14 -11.32 -4.48
N ALA A 65 -8.30 -11.58 -3.46
CA ALA A 65 -7.37 -10.59 -2.93
C ALA A 65 -6.37 -10.10 -3.99
N GLN A 66 -5.87 -11.02 -4.82
CA GLN A 66 -4.93 -10.70 -5.90
C GLN A 66 -5.60 -9.86 -7.01
N LEU A 67 -6.84 -10.17 -7.38
CA LEU A 67 -7.61 -9.36 -8.32
C LEU A 67 -7.89 -7.97 -7.75
N PHE A 68 -8.31 -7.88 -6.49
CA PHE A 68 -8.54 -6.61 -5.81
C PHE A 68 -7.28 -5.74 -5.82
N ALA A 69 -6.12 -6.31 -5.46
CA ALA A 69 -4.84 -5.62 -5.51
C ALA A 69 -4.51 -5.15 -6.95
N ALA A 70 -4.71 -5.99 -7.96
CA ALA A 70 -4.48 -5.60 -9.36
C ALA A 70 -5.36 -4.42 -9.78
N VAL A 71 -6.68 -4.48 -9.54
CA VAL A 71 -7.64 -3.45 -9.95
C VAL A 71 -7.38 -2.12 -9.24
N THR A 72 -7.12 -2.14 -7.94
CA THR A 72 -6.86 -0.93 -7.15
C THR A 72 -5.52 -0.28 -7.53
N LEU A 73 -4.48 -1.08 -7.80
CA LEU A 73 -3.19 -0.58 -8.27
C LEU A 73 -3.25 -0.06 -9.71
N LEU A 74 -3.96 -0.72 -10.62
CA LEU A 74 -4.06 -0.29 -12.02
C LEU A 74 -4.97 0.93 -12.19
N SER A 75 -6.06 1.02 -11.44
CA SER A 75 -6.99 2.16 -11.50
C SER A 75 -6.46 3.42 -10.80
N GLY A 76 -5.49 3.28 -9.90
CA GLY A 76 -4.93 4.41 -9.13
C GLY A 76 -5.86 5.01 -8.08
N ARG A 77 -7.08 4.47 -7.89
CA ARG A 77 -8.08 5.02 -6.96
C ARG A 77 -7.77 4.74 -5.49
N SER A 78 -7.37 3.51 -5.17
CA SER A 78 -7.10 3.06 -3.81
C SER A 78 -5.75 2.35 -3.72
N VAL A 79 -4.69 3.05 -4.16
CA VAL A 79 -3.33 2.47 -4.25
C VAL A 79 -2.85 1.92 -2.91
N ALA A 80 -3.15 2.62 -1.80
CA ALA A 80 -2.78 2.17 -0.47
C ALA A 80 -3.41 0.81 -0.12
N GLU A 81 -4.70 0.63 -0.36
CA GLU A 81 -5.41 -0.63 -0.11
C GLU A 81 -4.83 -1.76 -0.96
N GLY A 82 -4.59 -1.51 -2.25
CA GLY A 82 -3.99 -2.49 -3.16
C GLY A 82 -2.59 -2.92 -2.74
N LEU A 83 -1.77 -1.98 -2.27
CA LEU A 83 -0.44 -2.28 -1.72
C LEU A 83 -0.55 -3.10 -0.44
N THR A 84 -1.45 -2.75 0.48
CA THR A 84 -1.63 -3.49 1.73
C THR A 84 -2.03 -4.93 1.47
N VAL A 85 -3.00 -5.17 0.59
CA VAL A 85 -3.43 -6.52 0.23
C VAL A 85 -2.30 -7.29 -0.45
N GLY A 86 -1.61 -6.66 -1.41
CA GLY A 86 -0.46 -7.27 -2.08
C GLY A 86 0.68 -7.62 -1.12
N MET A 87 0.98 -6.75 -0.16
CA MET A 87 1.99 -6.99 0.88
C MET A 87 1.58 -8.14 1.78
N PHE A 88 0.32 -8.18 2.22
CA PHE A 88 -0.18 -9.24 3.07
C PHE A 88 -0.07 -10.61 2.40
N LEU A 89 -0.41 -10.71 1.10
CA LEU A 89 -0.24 -11.94 0.33
C LEU A 89 1.23 -12.37 0.25
N ASN A 90 2.13 -11.47 -0.13
CA ASN A 90 3.56 -11.81 -0.23
C ASN A 90 4.17 -12.15 1.14
N LEU A 91 3.73 -11.49 2.22
CA LEU A 91 4.16 -11.80 3.58
C LEU A 91 3.66 -13.18 4.01
N SER A 92 2.43 -13.55 3.65
CA SER A 92 1.87 -14.88 3.91
C SER A 92 2.67 -15.98 3.22
N PHE A 93 3.07 -15.78 1.95
CA PHE A 93 3.94 -16.72 1.25
C PHE A 93 5.36 -16.79 1.83
N LEU A 94 5.94 -15.63 2.19
CA LEU A 94 7.25 -15.56 2.83
C LEU A 94 7.27 -16.30 4.18
N THR A 95 6.24 -16.11 5.00
CA THR A 95 6.10 -16.77 6.31
C THR A 95 5.79 -18.26 6.20
N ALA A 96 5.21 -18.70 5.08
CA ALA A 96 5.04 -20.11 4.73
C ALA A 96 6.34 -20.78 4.20
N GLY A 97 7.43 -20.04 4.06
CA GLY A 97 8.73 -20.56 3.58
C GLY A 97 9.07 -20.22 2.14
N ALA A 98 8.15 -19.63 1.37
CA ALA A 98 8.37 -19.28 -0.04
C ALA A 98 8.91 -17.85 -0.18
N ALA A 99 10.22 -17.71 0.04
CA ALA A 99 10.89 -16.40 0.04
C ALA A 99 10.99 -15.77 -1.36
N SER A 100 11.17 -16.56 -2.41
CA SER A 100 11.24 -16.09 -3.79
C SER A 100 9.98 -16.47 -4.54
N PRO A 101 9.30 -15.55 -5.26
CA PRO A 101 9.64 -14.14 -5.52
C PRO A 101 9.09 -13.14 -4.46
N SER A 102 8.48 -13.62 -3.38
CA SER A 102 7.75 -12.82 -2.38
C SER A 102 8.57 -11.66 -1.80
N ALA A 103 9.83 -11.89 -1.46
CA ALA A 103 10.73 -10.88 -0.89
C ALA A 103 10.95 -9.70 -1.85
N PHE A 104 11.10 -9.97 -3.14
CA PHE A 104 11.25 -8.92 -4.16
C PHE A 104 10.00 -8.04 -4.24
N TYR A 105 8.81 -8.64 -4.26
CA TYR A 105 7.57 -7.88 -4.32
C TYR A 105 7.32 -7.08 -3.04
N LEU A 106 7.68 -7.60 -1.86
CA LEU A 106 7.60 -6.85 -0.60
C LEU A 106 8.50 -5.62 -0.63
N LEU A 107 9.73 -5.72 -1.14
CA LEU A 107 10.62 -4.58 -1.28
C LEU A 107 10.06 -3.54 -2.25
N ALA A 108 9.56 -3.98 -3.42
CA ALA A 108 8.98 -3.09 -4.42
C ALA A 108 7.72 -2.38 -3.89
N GLN A 109 6.81 -3.13 -3.24
CA GLN A 109 5.61 -2.59 -2.61
C GLN A 109 5.97 -1.65 -1.46
N GLY A 110 6.97 -2.00 -0.65
CA GLY A 110 7.45 -1.20 0.47
C GLY A 110 8.01 0.15 0.02
N ALA A 111 8.77 0.17 -1.07
CA ALA A 111 9.26 1.41 -1.67
C ALA A 111 8.12 2.32 -2.13
N VAL A 112 7.09 1.77 -2.78
CA VAL A 112 5.91 2.56 -3.19
C VAL A 112 5.10 3.02 -1.98
N GLY A 113 4.91 2.16 -0.97
CA GLY A 113 4.20 2.49 0.26
C GLY A 113 4.89 3.62 1.04
N LEU A 114 6.22 3.56 1.19
CA LEU A 114 7.00 4.62 1.82
C LEU A 114 6.91 5.93 1.04
N TRP A 115 6.96 5.87 -0.29
CA TRP A 115 6.78 7.05 -1.13
C TRP A 115 5.38 7.68 -0.97
N LEU A 116 4.32 6.87 -0.87
CA LEU A 116 2.97 7.36 -0.57
C LEU A 116 2.92 8.01 0.81
N ALA A 117 3.46 7.34 1.85
CA ALA A 117 3.50 7.87 3.21
C ALA A 117 4.24 9.21 3.27
N HIS A 118 5.37 9.32 2.60
CA HIS A 118 6.13 10.57 2.48
C HIS A 118 5.30 11.69 1.83
N ARG A 119 4.57 11.39 0.74
CA ARG A 119 3.65 12.37 0.11
C ARG A 119 2.53 12.83 1.03
N HIS A 120 2.03 11.96 1.90
CA HIS A 120 0.99 12.32 2.88
C HIS A 120 1.55 13.19 4.01
N LEU A 121 2.76 12.91 4.50
CA LEU A 121 3.42 13.68 5.55
C LEU A 121 3.86 15.07 5.09
N HIS A 122 4.24 15.22 3.82
CA HIS A 122 4.62 16.51 3.22
C HIS A 122 3.48 17.21 2.49
N ARG A 123 2.23 16.82 2.68
CA ARG A 123 1.12 17.76 2.43
C ARG A 123 1.30 18.87 3.45
N PRO A 124 1.67 20.12 3.06
CA PRO A 124 1.63 21.22 4.00
C PRO A 124 0.19 21.24 4.52
N ALA A 125 0.02 20.87 5.78
CA ALA A 125 -1.20 21.08 6.52
C ALA A 125 -1.61 22.50 6.18
N VAL A 126 -2.78 22.64 5.57
CA VAL A 126 -3.36 23.90 5.12
C VAL A 126 -2.98 24.98 6.11
N ARG A 127 -1.92 25.74 5.77
CA ARG A 127 -1.40 26.91 6.47
C ARG A 127 -2.40 28.07 6.36
N LEU A 128 -3.67 27.78 6.08
CA LEU A 128 -4.63 28.69 5.47
C LEU A 128 -5.98 28.72 6.17
N LYS A 129 -6.14 28.07 7.33
CA LYS A 129 -7.30 28.33 8.19
C LYS A 129 -6.95 29.01 9.51
N LEU A 130 -5.69 29.01 9.95
CA LEU A 130 -5.29 29.74 11.16
C LEU A 130 -4.73 31.15 10.89
N GLU A 131 -4.05 31.39 9.77
CA GLU A 131 -3.56 32.74 9.45
C GLU A 131 -4.68 33.67 8.94
N VAL A 132 -5.73 33.14 8.33
CA VAL A 132 -6.90 33.95 7.92
C VAL A 132 -7.86 34.16 9.09
N ALA A 133 -7.96 33.22 10.04
CA ALA A 133 -8.74 33.43 11.26
C ALA A 133 -8.07 34.41 12.24
N THR A 134 -6.74 34.47 12.27
CA THR A 134 -6.00 35.48 13.06
C THR A 134 -5.86 36.82 12.34
N ALA A 135 -5.87 36.87 11.01
CA ALA A 135 -5.98 38.13 10.26
C ALA A 135 -7.40 38.73 10.32
N ALA A 136 -8.45 37.90 10.37
CA ALA A 136 -9.84 38.37 10.50
C ALA A 136 -10.22 38.83 11.92
N GLY A 137 -9.42 38.47 12.94
CA GLY A 137 -9.54 38.96 14.31
C GLY A 137 -8.77 40.26 14.58
N SER A 138 -8.14 40.87 13.57
CA SER A 138 -7.42 42.14 13.70
C SER A 138 -8.37 43.34 13.76
N GLY A 139 -9.14 43.42 14.84
CA GLY A 139 -9.77 44.65 15.33
C GLY A 139 -8.76 45.66 15.91
N LEU A 140 -7.50 45.64 15.47
CA LEU A 140 -6.46 46.54 15.95
C LEU A 140 -6.10 47.54 14.85
N ARG A 141 -6.75 48.71 14.99
CA ARG A 141 -6.42 50.01 14.40
C ARG A 141 -4.96 50.10 13.97
N TYR A 142 -4.72 49.96 12.67
CA TYR A 142 -3.46 50.39 12.07
C TYR A 142 -3.44 51.92 12.06
N ARG A 143 -2.86 52.53 13.11
CA ARG A 143 -2.50 53.94 13.12
C ARG A 143 -1.51 54.15 11.97
N ARG A 144 -1.92 54.91 10.95
CA ARG A 144 -1.02 55.42 9.90
C ARG A 144 0.17 56.13 10.55
N PRO A 145 1.43 55.75 10.29
CA PRO A 145 2.51 56.70 10.46
C PRO A 145 2.34 57.77 9.39
N LEU A 146 2.09 59.00 9.86
CA LEU A 146 2.04 60.21 9.05
C LEU A 146 3.31 60.29 8.19
N ARG A 147 3.11 60.34 6.86
CA ARG A 147 4.13 60.80 5.92
C ARG A 147 4.50 62.24 6.31
N PHE A 148 5.63 62.42 6.98
CA PHE A 148 6.28 63.72 6.98
C PHE A 148 7.13 63.81 5.72
N ALA A 149 6.61 64.55 4.76
CA ALA A 149 7.41 65.13 3.70
C ALA A 149 8.43 66.09 4.32
N ARG A 150 9.71 65.95 3.95
CA ARG A 150 10.60 67.09 3.84
C ARG A 150 11.51 66.88 2.65
N SER A 151 11.16 67.64 1.60
CA SER A 151 12.06 68.16 0.59
C SER A 151 13.38 68.64 1.19
N LEU A 152 14.48 68.43 0.48
CA LEU A 152 15.52 69.43 0.16
C LEU A 152 16.64 68.76 -0.67
N LEU A 153 16.58 68.92 -1.99
CA LEU A 153 17.75 69.20 -2.83
C LEU A 153 18.22 70.65 -2.51
N PRO A 154 19.40 71.18 -2.93
CA PRO A 154 20.38 70.72 -3.93
C PRO A 154 21.82 70.69 -3.32
N THR A 155 22.97 70.47 -3.97
CA THR A 155 23.51 70.56 -5.35
C THR A 155 24.59 69.49 -5.49
#